data_AF-A0A4S3FZC0-F1
#
_entry.id   AF-A0A4S3FZC0-F1
#
_cell.length_a   1.000
_cell.length_b   1.000
_cell.length_c   1.000
_cell.angle_alpha   90.00
_cell.angle_beta   90.00
_cell.angle_gamma   90.00
#
_symmetry.space_group_name_H-M   'P 1'
#
loop_
_entity.id
_entity.type
_entity.pdbx_description
1 polymer ?
#
loop_
_entity_poly.entity_id
_entity_poly.type
_entity_poly.pdbx_seq_one_letter_code
_entity_poly.pdbx_strand_id
1 'polypeptide(L)'
;MKTEPHQTASHGHLVIIGGHEDRKHGKEILTRFVELAGGPGARIVVITAASQVADDMWEQYDQAFGDLGVTQRSHLTLTSRQDANNEEKVRMVAEADGIFMTGGDQKRLLAIIGGTALDAEMHTALKVRGACIGGTSAGASAMSGHMLAQGKTDLLPEKGAVSLGAGLGFLHRVVIDQHFSERHRLSRLLSVVAQNPYLQGIGIDEDTALVVERGRGIEVLGEGSVTIVDGRTMDTNMADIRERDTPELIDVRLHLLPAGSRYYLPSDNEPLVKPMSPSLRDFLENVTKRNPIS
;
A
#
# COMPACT_ATOMS: atom_id res chain seq x y z
N MET A 1 -30.39 -13.05 -27.17
CA MET A 1 -30.26 -11.61 -27.47
C MET A 1 -29.17 -11.07 -26.57
N LYS A 2 -28.18 -10.39 -27.18
CA LYS A 2 -26.81 -10.10 -26.72
C LYS A 2 -26.61 -9.90 -25.20
N THR A 3 -25.83 -10.78 -24.58
CA THR A 3 -25.02 -10.44 -23.40
C THR A 3 -23.78 -9.71 -23.92
N GLU A 4 -23.75 -8.39 -23.77
CA GLU A 4 -22.52 -7.64 -23.99
C GLU A 4 -21.52 -7.98 -22.87
N PRO A 5 -20.25 -8.25 -23.20
CA PRO A 5 -19.22 -8.40 -22.20
C PRO A 5 -19.00 -7.03 -21.55
N HIS A 6 -18.92 -6.98 -20.22
CA HIS A 6 -18.62 -5.76 -19.47
C HIS A 6 -17.16 -5.35 -19.76
N GLN A 7 -16.96 -4.66 -20.88
CA GLN A 7 -15.72 -3.97 -21.23
C GLN A 7 -15.69 -2.62 -20.50
N THR A 8 -15.29 -2.64 -19.23
CA THR A 8 -14.60 -1.50 -18.63
C THR A 8 -13.17 -1.97 -18.43
N ALA A 9 -12.20 -1.32 -19.07
CA ALA A 9 -10.80 -1.54 -18.70
C ALA A 9 -10.68 -1.21 -17.21
N SER A 10 -10.60 -2.23 -16.35
CA SER A 10 -10.66 -2.03 -14.90
C SER A 10 -9.39 -1.31 -14.48
N HIS A 11 -9.55 -0.16 -13.83
CA HIS A 11 -8.42 0.46 -13.17
C HIS A 11 -7.83 -0.55 -12.20
N GLY A 12 -6.51 -0.76 -12.23
CA GLY A 12 -5.84 -1.54 -11.19
C GLY A 12 -6.04 -0.87 -9.83
N HIS A 13 -6.20 -1.68 -8.79
CA HIS A 13 -6.43 -1.20 -7.43
C HIS A 13 -5.26 -1.58 -6.53
N LEU A 14 -4.94 -0.70 -5.58
CA LEU A 14 -4.09 -1.03 -4.45
C LEU A 14 -4.93 -0.97 -3.17
N VAL A 15 -4.81 -1.98 -2.32
CA VAL A 15 -5.41 -2.00 -0.97
C VAL A 15 -4.28 -2.05 0.05
N ILE A 16 -3.98 -0.89 0.63
CA ILE A 16 -2.79 -0.68 1.48
C ILE A 16 -3.24 -0.68 2.93
N ILE A 17 -2.88 -1.70 3.69
CA ILE A 17 -3.47 -1.98 5.00
C ILE A 17 -2.44 -1.73 6.11
N GLY A 18 -2.81 -0.99 7.14
CA GLY A 18 -1.91 -0.59 8.23
C GLY A 18 -1.49 -1.72 9.17
N GLY A 19 -2.04 -2.93 9.04
CA GLY A 19 -1.74 -4.05 9.91
C GLY A 19 -2.91 -4.42 10.82
N HIS A 20 -2.86 -5.65 11.34
CA HIS A 20 -3.87 -6.20 12.26
C HIS A 20 -5.31 -6.06 11.78
N GLU A 21 -5.54 -6.14 10.46
CA GLU A 21 -6.90 -6.07 9.93
C GLU A 21 -7.76 -7.24 10.39
N ASP A 22 -9.06 -6.98 10.51
CA ASP A 22 -10.03 -7.98 10.91
C ASP A 22 -10.12 -9.10 9.88
N ARG A 23 -9.78 -10.31 10.34
CA ARG A 23 -9.79 -11.56 9.57
C ARG A 23 -10.88 -12.52 10.02
N LYS A 24 -11.63 -12.19 11.08
CA LYS A 24 -12.55 -13.10 11.76
C LYS A 24 -13.99 -12.63 11.77
N HIS A 25 -14.23 -11.33 11.93
CA HIS A 25 -15.56 -10.79 12.15
C HIS A 25 -16.15 -10.15 10.90
N GLY A 26 -16.23 -8.81 10.85
CA GLY A 26 -16.79 -8.07 9.72
C GLY A 26 -15.93 -8.13 8.46
N LYS A 27 -14.61 -8.28 8.60
CA LYS A 27 -13.63 -8.40 7.50
C LYS A 27 -13.84 -7.34 6.41
N GLU A 28 -14.15 -6.10 6.80
CA GLU A 28 -14.56 -5.03 5.87
C GLU A 28 -13.51 -4.80 4.77
N ILE A 29 -12.26 -4.66 5.18
CA ILE A 29 -11.12 -4.41 4.28
C ILE A 29 -10.91 -5.59 3.32
N LEU A 30 -10.99 -6.82 3.82
CA LEU A 30 -10.80 -8.02 3.00
C LEU A 30 -11.98 -8.24 2.04
N THR A 31 -13.21 -7.93 2.48
CA THR A 31 -14.40 -7.93 1.63
C THR A 31 -14.21 -6.97 0.46
N ARG A 32 -13.76 -5.74 0.74
CA ARG A 32 -13.46 -4.78 -0.32
C ARG A 32 -12.37 -5.25 -1.27
N PHE A 33 -11.30 -5.85 -0.74
CA PHE A 33 -10.24 -6.42 -1.58
C PHE A 33 -10.80 -7.49 -2.55
N VAL A 34 -11.66 -8.40 -2.05
CA VAL A 34 -12.32 -9.42 -2.86
C VAL A 34 -13.22 -8.80 -3.93
N GLU A 35 -14.04 -7.80 -3.57
CA GLU A 35 -14.88 -7.08 -4.54
C GLU A 35 -14.05 -6.47 -5.68
N LEU A 36 -12.96 -5.78 -5.33
CA LEU A 36 -12.06 -5.14 -6.29
C LEU A 36 -11.28 -6.15 -7.14
N ALA A 37 -11.06 -7.36 -6.62
CA ALA A 37 -10.45 -8.47 -7.36
C ALA A 37 -11.44 -9.20 -8.30
N GLY A 38 -12.73 -8.85 -8.31
CA GLY A 38 -13.74 -9.50 -9.15
C GLY A 38 -14.70 -10.43 -8.41
N GLY A 39 -14.72 -10.38 -7.08
CA GLY A 39 -15.67 -11.08 -6.22
C GLY A 39 -15.30 -12.54 -5.93
N PRO A 40 -16.27 -13.36 -5.48
CA PRO A 40 -16.06 -14.77 -5.07
C PRO A 40 -15.45 -15.70 -6.14
N GLY A 41 -15.58 -15.34 -7.42
CA GLY A 41 -15.00 -16.09 -8.54
C GLY A 41 -13.53 -15.75 -8.84
N ALA A 42 -13.00 -14.70 -8.21
CA ALA A 42 -11.64 -14.20 -8.44
C ALA A 42 -10.59 -15.23 -8.04
N ARG A 43 -9.48 -15.25 -8.79
CA ARG A 43 -8.26 -15.97 -8.43
C ARG A 43 -7.41 -15.11 -7.51
N ILE A 44 -7.36 -15.49 -6.24
CA ILE A 44 -6.58 -14.78 -5.21
C ILE A 44 -5.30 -15.54 -4.90
N VAL A 45 -4.16 -14.90 -5.15
CA VAL A 45 -2.85 -15.41 -4.78
C VAL A 45 -2.36 -14.69 -3.52
N VAL A 46 -2.04 -15.46 -2.47
CA VAL A 46 -1.52 -14.93 -1.21
C VAL A 46 -0.03 -15.19 -1.11
N ILE A 47 0.75 -14.12 -0.95
CA ILE A 47 2.21 -14.13 -0.85
C ILE A 47 2.60 -13.95 0.61
N THR A 48 3.23 -14.98 1.19
CA THR A 48 3.64 -14.99 2.61
C THR A 48 5.15 -14.76 2.82
N ALA A 49 5.85 -14.28 1.79
CA ALA A 49 7.32 -14.18 1.76
C ALA A 49 7.93 -13.28 2.86
N ALA A 50 7.15 -12.35 3.40
CA ALA A 50 7.55 -11.50 4.52
C ALA A 50 7.58 -12.26 5.86
N SER A 51 6.77 -13.30 6.02
CA SER A 51 6.60 -14.02 7.29
C SER A 51 7.67 -15.09 7.51
N GLN A 52 8.05 -15.31 8.76
CA GLN A 52 8.81 -16.50 9.18
C GLN A 52 7.90 -17.70 9.51
N VAL A 53 6.60 -17.43 9.72
CA VAL A 53 5.53 -18.42 9.91
C VAL A 53 4.60 -18.36 8.70
N ALA A 54 5.12 -18.78 7.54
CA ALA A 54 4.43 -18.65 6.26
C ALA A 54 3.13 -19.46 6.22
N ASP A 55 3.14 -20.69 6.75
CA ASP A 55 2.00 -21.60 6.71
C ASP A 55 0.86 -21.13 7.63
N ASP A 56 1.17 -20.67 8.84
CA ASP A 56 0.17 -20.10 9.76
C ASP A 56 -0.49 -18.84 9.19
N MET A 57 0.27 -17.98 8.51
CA MET A 57 -0.28 -16.82 7.82
C MET A 57 -1.17 -17.24 6.66
N TRP A 58 -0.75 -18.23 5.88
CA TRP A 58 -1.56 -18.78 4.82
C TRP A 58 -2.89 -19.33 5.34
N GLU A 59 -2.88 -20.16 6.39
CA GLU A 59 -4.10 -20.75 6.96
C GLU A 59 -5.10 -19.65 7.38
N GLN A 60 -4.62 -18.58 8.01
CA GLN A 60 -5.47 -17.46 8.41
C GLN A 60 -6.11 -16.74 7.22
N TYR A 61 -5.36 -16.48 6.15
CA TYR A 61 -5.90 -15.81 4.95
C TYR A 61 -6.74 -16.75 4.08
N ASP A 62 -6.39 -18.02 4.00
CA ASP A 62 -7.18 -19.04 3.29
C ASP A 62 -8.55 -19.18 3.92
N GLN A 63 -8.61 -19.26 5.26
CA GLN A 63 -9.86 -19.24 6.00
C GLN A 63 -10.61 -17.90 5.81
N ALA A 64 -9.91 -16.76 5.94
CA ALA A 64 -10.55 -15.46 5.84
C ALA A 64 -11.21 -15.23 4.48
N PHE A 65 -10.50 -15.52 3.38
CA PHE A 65 -11.04 -15.42 2.02
C PHE A 65 -12.04 -16.54 1.70
N GLY A 66 -11.88 -17.73 2.28
CA GLY A 66 -12.85 -18.82 2.18
C GLY A 66 -14.21 -18.45 2.76
N ASP A 67 -14.24 -17.82 3.94
CA ASP A 67 -15.46 -17.33 4.57
C ASP A 67 -16.16 -16.23 3.75
N LEU A 68 -15.39 -15.48 2.93
CA LEU A 68 -15.90 -14.49 1.98
C LEU A 68 -16.39 -15.13 0.66
N GLY A 69 -16.40 -16.46 0.56
CA GLY A 69 -16.93 -17.20 -0.57
C GLY A 69 -16.00 -17.28 -1.78
N VAL A 70 -14.77 -16.78 -1.67
CA VAL A 70 -13.76 -16.97 -2.73
C VAL A 70 -13.64 -18.47 -2.99
N THR A 71 -13.40 -18.89 -4.23
CA THR A 71 -13.30 -20.33 -4.56
C THR A 71 -11.92 -20.72 -5.05
N GLN A 72 -11.18 -19.78 -5.62
CA GLN A 72 -9.84 -19.97 -6.16
C GLN A 72 -8.84 -19.18 -5.33
N ARG A 73 -8.26 -19.85 -4.32
CA ARG A 73 -7.19 -19.29 -3.48
C ARG A 73 -5.94 -20.12 -3.68
N SER A 74 -4.78 -19.47 -3.70
CA SER A 74 -3.50 -20.17 -3.82
C SER A 74 -2.44 -19.54 -2.94
N HIS A 75 -1.66 -20.41 -2.29
CA HIS A 75 -0.51 -20.00 -1.50
C HIS A 75 0.71 -19.88 -2.41
N LEU A 76 1.30 -18.69 -2.47
CA LEU A 76 2.56 -18.48 -3.17
C LEU A 76 3.71 -18.37 -2.17
N THR A 77 4.33 -19.52 -1.89
CA THR A 77 5.50 -19.61 -1.01
C THR A 77 6.77 -19.22 -1.76
N LEU A 78 7.44 -18.19 -1.29
CA LEU A 78 8.73 -17.72 -1.82
C LEU A 78 9.76 -17.71 -0.70
N THR A 79 10.79 -18.53 -0.85
CA THR A 79 11.88 -18.63 0.13
C THR A 79 13.18 -18.01 -0.37
N SER A 80 13.27 -17.81 -1.70
CA SER A 80 14.47 -17.36 -2.39
C SER A 80 14.16 -16.50 -3.60
N ARG A 81 15.15 -15.79 -4.13
CA ARG A 81 15.01 -15.06 -5.40
C ARG A 81 14.80 -16.00 -6.59
N GLN A 82 15.32 -17.23 -6.53
CA GLN A 82 15.10 -18.25 -7.55
C GLN A 82 13.62 -18.62 -7.63
N ASP A 83 12.93 -18.73 -6.49
CA ASP A 83 11.48 -18.93 -6.46
C ASP A 83 10.75 -17.79 -7.17
N ALA A 84 11.12 -16.54 -6.91
CA ALA A 84 10.51 -15.37 -7.54
C ALA A 84 10.87 -15.19 -9.04
N ASN A 85 11.78 -16.02 -9.58
CA ASN A 85 12.04 -16.10 -11.02
C ASN A 85 11.56 -17.43 -11.64
N ASN A 86 10.91 -18.29 -10.85
CA ASN A 86 10.38 -19.54 -11.35
C ASN A 86 9.14 -19.28 -12.22
N GLU A 87 9.13 -19.84 -13.43
CA GLU A 87 8.09 -19.59 -14.44
C GLU A 87 6.68 -19.99 -13.98
N GLU A 88 6.55 -21.09 -13.22
CA GLU A 88 5.25 -21.54 -12.70
C GLU A 88 4.69 -20.54 -11.68
N LYS A 89 5.54 -20.05 -10.78
CA LYS A 89 5.18 -19.05 -9.77
C LYS A 89 4.83 -17.71 -10.40
N VAL A 90 5.57 -17.30 -11.43
CA VAL A 90 5.25 -16.11 -12.23
C VAL A 90 3.90 -16.28 -12.93
N ARG A 91 3.63 -17.46 -13.51
CA ARG A 91 2.36 -17.77 -14.15
C ARG A 91 1.18 -17.71 -13.17
N MET A 92 1.33 -18.15 -11.93
CA MET A 92 0.30 -18.00 -10.90
C MET A 92 -0.08 -16.52 -10.70
N VAL A 93 0.89 -15.62 -10.69
CA VAL A 93 0.64 -14.16 -10.60
C VAL A 93 0.07 -13.60 -11.89
N ALA A 94 0.50 -14.11 -13.04
CA ALA A 94 -0.01 -13.69 -14.34
C ALA A 94 -1.51 -13.96 -14.50
N GLU A 95 -1.98 -15.08 -13.93
CA GLU A 95 -3.38 -15.53 -13.98
C GLU A 95 -4.24 -15.01 -12.83
N ALA A 96 -3.67 -14.28 -11.87
CA ALA A 96 -4.37 -13.79 -10.68
C ALA A 96 -5.18 -12.52 -10.95
N ASP A 97 -6.38 -12.46 -10.34
CA ASP A 97 -7.22 -11.25 -10.33
C ASP A 97 -6.97 -10.42 -9.06
N GLY A 98 -6.57 -11.10 -7.97
CA GLY A 98 -6.15 -10.50 -6.69
C GLY A 98 -4.81 -11.06 -6.22
N ILE A 99 -3.90 -10.17 -5.81
CA ILE A 99 -2.59 -10.54 -5.23
C ILE A 99 -2.50 -9.93 -3.84
N PHE A 100 -2.32 -10.72 -2.79
CA PHE A 100 -2.30 -10.24 -1.41
C PHE A 100 -0.96 -10.53 -0.74
N MET A 101 -0.26 -9.49 -0.25
CA MET A 101 1.02 -9.63 0.47
C MET A 101 0.82 -9.53 1.98
N THR A 102 1.20 -10.57 2.72
CA THR A 102 1.01 -10.60 4.18
C THR A 102 2.05 -9.75 4.93
N GLY A 103 1.83 -9.59 6.24
CA GLY A 103 2.79 -8.97 7.16
C GLY A 103 4.04 -9.83 7.42
N GLY A 104 4.99 -9.26 8.16
CA GLY A 104 6.27 -9.88 8.50
C GLY A 104 7.41 -8.87 8.44
N ASP A 105 8.51 -9.23 7.76
CA ASP A 105 9.65 -8.35 7.50
C ASP A 105 9.63 -7.83 6.05
N GLN A 106 9.48 -6.51 5.90
CA GLN A 106 9.43 -5.86 4.59
C GLN A 106 10.78 -5.87 3.84
N LYS A 107 11.92 -5.92 4.53
CA LYS A 107 13.24 -6.10 3.91
C LYS A 107 13.37 -7.50 3.33
N ARG A 108 12.89 -8.52 4.06
CA ARG A 108 12.87 -9.90 3.57
C ARG A 108 12.02 -10.03 2.33
N LEU A 109 10.80 -9.48 2.35
CA LEU A 109 9.88 -9.46 1.21
C LEU A 109 10.57 -8.88 -0.03
N LEU A 110 11.18 -7.71 0.11
CA LEU A 110 11.87 -7.04 -1.00
C LEU A 110 13.11 -7.81 -1.47
N ALA A 111 13.92 -8.35 -0.56
CA ALA A 111 15.11 -9.12 -0.93
C ALA A 111 14.76 -10.33 -1.80
N ILE A 112 13.58 -10.93 -1.59
CA ILE A 112 13.07 -12.06 -2.34
C ILE A 112 12.44 -11.62 -3.67
N ILE A 113 11.56 -10.62 -3.65
CA ILE A 113 10.71 -10.26 -4.81
C ILE A 113 11.31 -9.13 -5.65
N GLY A 114 11.89 -8.10 -5.05
CA GLY A 114 12.28 -6.88 -5.75
C GLY A 114 13.22 -7.13 -6.94
N GLY A 115 12.86 -6.60 -8.11
CA GLY A 115 13.62 -6.73 -9.36
C GLY A 115 13.67 -8.16 -9.92
N THR A 116 12.69 -9.02 -9.61
CA THR A 116 12.56 -10.37 -10.18
C THR A 116 11.46 -10.41 -11.26
N ALA A 117 11.36 -11.54 -11.96
CA ALA A 117 10.26 -11.75 -12.92
C ALA A 117 8.88 -11.66 -12.24
N LEU A 118 8.75 -12.10 -10.98
CA LEU A 118 7.51 -11.96 -10.22
C LEU A 118 7.14 -10.48 -9.99
N ASP A 119 8.11 -9.63 -9.64
CA ASP A 119 7.88 -8.19 -9.44
C ASP A 119 7.38 -7.53 -10.73
N ALA A 120 8.06 -7.80 -11.85
CA ALA A 120 7.63 -7.32 -13.17
C ALA A 120 6.22 -7.81 -13.53
N GLU A 121 5.89 -9.06 -13.19
CA GLU A 121 4.57 -9.62 -13.44
C GLU A 121 3.48 -9.01 -12.54
N MET A 122 3.77 -8.71 -11.28
CA MET A 122 2.86 -7.99 -10.39
C MET A 122 2.55 -6.58 -10.94
N HIS A 123 3.56 -5.86 -11.45
CA HIS A 123 3.35 -4.58 -12.14
C HIS A 123 2.48 -4.75 -13.38
N THR A 124 2.70 -5.80 -14.16
CA THR A 124 1.88 -6.09 -15.36
C THR A 124 0.43 -6.42 -14.98
N ALA A 125 0.22 -7.20 -13.92
CA ALA A 125 -1.10 -7.54 -13.37
C ALA A 125 -1.88 -6.27 -13.02
N LEU A 126 -1.27 -5.38 -12.24
CA LEU A 126 -1.87 -4.13 -11.82
C LEU A 126 -2.10 -3.17 -12.99
N LYS A 127 -1.08 -2.98 -13.84
CA LYS A 127 -1.06 -1.88 -14.81
C LYS A 127 -1.80 -2.17 -16.10
N VAL A 128 -1.78 -3.43 -16.56
CA VAL A 128 -2.31 -3.85 -17.86
C VAL A 128 -3.58 -4.69 -17.69
N ARG A 129 -3.61 -5.61 -16.73
CA ARG A 129 -4.77 -6.49 -16.51
C ARG A 129 -5.78 -5.95 -15.49
N GLY A 130 -5.43 -4.88 -14.78
CA GLY A 130 -6.32 -4.25 -13.82
C GLY A 130 -6.56 -5.07 -12.56
N ALA A 131 -5.60 -5.95 -12.19
CA ALA A 131 -5.67 -6.75 -10.98
C ALA A 131 -5.67 -5.87 -9.72
N CYS A 132 -6.22 -6.40 -8.64
CA CYS A 132 -6.17 -5.79 -7.32
C CYS A 132 -4.94 -6.30 -6.55
N ILE A 133 -4.08 -5.41 -6.05
CA ILE A 133 -2.96 -5.78 -5.19
C ILE A 133 -3.21 -5.25 -3.77
N GLY A 134 -3.33 -6.18 -2.82
CA GLY A 134 -3.49 -5.91 -1.41
C GLY A 134 -2.21 -6.18 -0.63
N GLY A 135 -2.02 -5.51 0.50
CA GLY A 135 -0.94 -5.86 1.40
C GLY A 135 -1.07 -5.22 2.76
N THR A 136 -0.72 -5.97 3.80
CA THR A 136 -0.82 -5.54 5.20
C THR A 136 0.55 -5.41 5.85
N SER A 137 0.71 -4.40 6.70
CA SER A 137 1.93 -4.16 7.48
C SER A 137 3.18 -4.13 6.57
N ALA A 138 4.05 -5.15 6.61
CA ALA A 138 5.20 -5.26 5.71
C ALA A 138 4.82 -5.19 4.23
N GLY A 139 3.73 -5.85 3.82
CA GLY A 139 3.22 -5.81 2.45
C GLY A 139 2.79 -4.39 2.03
N ALA A 140 2.15 -3.64 2.93
CA ALA A 140 1.79 -2.23 2.70
C ALA A 140 3.03 -1.35 2.52
N SER A 141 4.02 -1.49 3.40
CA SER A 141 5.27 -0.72 3.34
C SER A 141 6.00 -0.95 2.02
N ALA A 142 6.04 -2.22 1.57
CA ALA A 142 6.69 -2.62 0.33
C ALA A 142 6.03 -2.05 -0.93
N MET A 143 4.77 -1.59 -0.90
CA MET A 143 4.13 -1.00 -2.09
C MET A 143 4.69 0.36 -2.49
N SER A 144 5.31 1.06 -1.54
CA SER A 144 5.94 2.36 -1.81
C SER A 144 7.22 2.19 -2.64
N GLY A 145 7.62 3.23 -3.37
CA GLY A 145 8.91 3.27 -4.05
C GLY A 145 10.07 3.50 -3.08
N HIS A 146 9.81 4.20 -1.98
CA HIS A 146 10.75 4.44 -0.89
C HIS A 146 10.17 3.87 0.39
N MET A 147 10.69 2.73 0.81
CA MET A 147 10.19 1.96 1.93
C MET A 147 10.92 2.35 3.21
N LEU A 148 10.18 2.52 4.31
CA LEU A 148 10.76 2.62 5.65
C LEU A 148 11.40 1.28 6.04
N ALA A 149 12.72 1.23 5.92
CA ALA A 149 13.51 0.03 6.14
C ALA A 149 13.83 -0.13 7.63
N GLN A 150 14.16 0.95 8.32
CA GLN A 150 14.39 1.01 9.77
C GLN A 150 13.93 2.36 10.30
N GLY A 151 13.49 2.38 11.56
CA GLY A 151 13.10 3.60 12.22
C GLY A 151 12.84 3.34 13.70
N LYS A 152 13.55 4.03 14.58
CA LYS A 152 13.17 4.05 15.99
C LYS A 152 11.82 4.74 16.15
N THR A 153 11.09 4.29 17.14
CA THR A 153 9.84 4.90 17.55
C THR A 153 10.15 5.80 18.74
N ASP A 154 10.83 6.91 18.46
CA ASP A 154 11.13 7.92 19.47
C ASP A 154 10.01 8.97 19.46
N LEU A 155 9.77 9.62 20.60
CA LEU A 155 8.66 10.59 20.74
C LEU A 155 8.90 11.88 19.94
N LEU A 156 10.16 12.16 19.57
CA LEU A 156 10.55 13.34 18.81
C LEU A 156 11.12 12.94 17.45
N PRO A 157 10.91 13.76 16.40
CA PRO A 157 11.68 13.63 15.17
C PRO A 157 13.17 13.77 15.46
N GLU A 158 13.97 12.95 14.80
CA GLU A 158 15.42 12.89 14.99
C GLU A 158 16.10 12.70 13.62
N LYS A 159 17.19 13.45 13.37
CA LYS A 159 18.03 13.27 12.18
C LYS A 159 18.79 11.94 12.26
N GLY A 160 18.72 11.16 11.18
CA GLY A 160 19.34 9.83 11.09
C GLY A 160 18.58 8.69 11.78
N ALA A 161 17.44 8.97 12.43
CA ALA A 161 16.66 7.93 13.13
C ALA A 161 15.90 7.00 12.18
N VAL A 162 15.80 7.35 10.90
CA VAL A 162 15.10 6.60 9.85
C VAL A 162 16.05 6.23 8.73
N SER A 163 15.85 5.05 8.15
CA SER A 163 16.55 4.58 6.96
C SER A 163 15.52 4.15 5.93
N LEU A 164 15.66 4.71 4.73
CA LEU A 164 14.86 4.34 3.57
C LEU A 164 15.58 3.27 2.75
N GLY A 165 14.81 2.31 2.25
CA GLY A 165 15.22 1.38 1.20
C GLY A 165 14.34 1.57 -0.04
N ALA A 166 14.70 0.89 -1.13
CA ALA A 166 13.76 0.71 -2.23
C ALA A 166 12.54 -0.09 -1.73
N GLY A 167 11.36 0.11 -2.32
CA GLY A 167 10.26 -0.85 -2.24
C GLY A 167 9.95 -1.42 -3.62
N LEU A 168 8.77 -2.04 -3.78
CA LEU A 168 8.29 -2.59 -5.05
C LEU A 168 7.78 -1.50 -6.01
N GLY A 169 7.55 -0.28 -5.52
CA GLY A 169 7.31 0.88 -6.38
C GLY A 169 5.97 0.88 -7.11
N PHE A 170 4.91 0.32 -6.53
CA PHE A 170 3.55 0.50 -7.05
C PHE A 170 3.08 1.95 -6.90
N LEU A 171 3.48 2.60 -5.81
CA LEU A 171 3.31 4.04 -5.58
C LEU A 171 4.66 4.75 -5.54
N HIS A 172 4.82 5.77 -6.38
CA HIS A 172 6.04 6.58 -6.41
C HIS A 172 5.88 7.85 -5.58
N ARG A 173 7.01 8.44 -5.16
CA ARG A 173 7.07 9.71 -4.40
C ARG A 173 6.27 9.69 -3.10
N VAL A 174 6.09 8.50 -2.53
CA VAL A 174 5.48 8.32 -1.21
C VAL A 174 6.31 7.34 -0.39
N VAL A 175 6.13 7.44 0.93
CA VAL A 175 6.56 6.46 1.92
C VAL A 175 5.33 6.04 2.71
N ILE A 176 5.19 4.73 2.94
CA ILE A 176 4.07 4.18 3.70
C ILE A 176 4.58 3.74 5.06
N ASP A 177 3.88 4.16 6.09
CA ASP A 177 4.04 3.73 7.45
C ASP A 177 2.74 3.14 8.00
N GLN A 178 2.86 2.07 8.77
CA GLN A 178 1.79 1.15 9.18
C GLN A 178 1.81 0.99 10.70
N HIS A 179 0.74 0.48 11.31
CA HIS A 179 0.50 0.52 12.76
C HIS A 179 0.76 1.93 13.32
N PHE A 180 0.27 2.94 12.60
CA PHE A 180 0.81 4.28 12.65
C PHE A 180 0.56 4.97 13.99
N SER A 181 -0.70 5.16 14.36
CA SER A 181 -1.06 5.78 15.64
C SER A 181 -0.75 4.87 16.82
N GLU A 182 -0.97 3.56 16.69
CA GLU A 182 -0.79 2.55 17.74
C GLU A 182 0.67 2.46 18.18
N ARG A 183 1.59 2.76 17.28
CA ARG A 183 3.02 2.81 17.57
C ARG A 183 3.57 4.23 17.54
N HIS A 184 2.76 5.28 17.67
CA HIS A 184 3.22 6.67 17.77
C HIS A 184 4.22 7.09 16.67
N ARG A 185 3.98 6.69 15.41
CA ARG A 185 4.95 6.78 14.32
C ARG A 185 4.95 8.13 13.57
N LEU A 186 4.23 9.13 14.06
CA LEU A 186 4.22 10.46 13.44
C LEU A 186 5.61 11.11 13.43
N SER A 187 6.34 11.03 14.54
CA SER A 187 7.69 11.61 14.70
C SER A 187 8.67 11.11 13.63
N ARG A 188 8.71 9.80 13.42
CA ARG A 188 9.59 9.20 12.41
C ARG A 188 9.14 9.49 10.99
N LEU A 189 7.83 9.57 10.73
CA LEU A 189 7.32 9.96 9.41
C LEU A 189 7.66 11.42 9.09
N LEU A 190 7.59 12.31 10.08
CA LEU A 190 8.07 13.69 9.99
C LEU A 190 9.58 13.74 9.68
N SER A 191 10.40 12.94 10.35
CA SER A 191 11.83 12.81 10.01
C SER A 191 12.05 12.39 8.55
N VAL A 192 11.23 11.47 8.02
CA VAL A 192 11.37 11.03 6.61
C VAL A 192 11.10 12.19 5.65
N VAL A 193 9.97 12.89 5.78
CA VAL A 193 9.61 13.96 4.84
C VAL A 193 10.54 15.18 4.98
N ALA A 194 11.12 15.38 6.16
CA ALA A 194 12.13 16.43 6.40
C ALA A 194 13.48 16.09 5.78
N GLN A 195 13.91 14.82 5.83
CA GLN A 195 15.14 14.37 5.17
C GLN A 195 14.96 14.26 3.65
N ASN A 196 13.75 13.97 3.18
CA ASN A 196 13.44 13.72 1.78
C ASN A 196 12.17 14.48 1.37
N PRO A 197 12.27 15.79 1.12
CA PRO A 197 11.10 16.62 0.81
C PRO A 197 10.38 16.21 -0.48
N TYR A 198 11.01 15.41 -1.35
CA TYR A 198 10.33 14.85 -2.54
C TYR A 198 9.27 13.79 -2.21
N LEU A 199 9.22 13.29 -0.98
CA LEU A 199 8.31 12.23 -0.54
C LEU A 199 7.14 12.80 0.26
N GLN A 200 5.95 12.28 0.02
CA GLN A 200 4.81 12.43 0.93
C GLN A 200 4.73 11.21 1.85
N GLY A 201 4.52 11.44 3.13
CA GLY A 201 4.31 10.39 4.11
C GLY A 201 2.85 9.95 4.18
N ILE A 202 2.60 8.65 4.24
CA ILE A 202 1.28 8.06 4.45
C ILE A 202 1.37 7.17 5.69
N GLY A 203 0.79 7.61 6.79
CA GLY A 203 0.59 6.81 8.00
C GLY A 203 -0.78 6.14 7.96
N ILE A 204 -0.84 4.82 8.14
CA ILE A 204 -2.08 4.04 8.14
C ILE A 204 -2.18 3.31 9.49
N ASP A 205 -3.30 3.54 10.19
CA ASP A 205 -3.60 2.93 11.48
C ASP A 205 -3.88 1.42 11.36
N GLU A 206 -3.89 0.71 12.48
CA GLU A 206 -4.32 -0.69 12.50
C GLU A 206 -5.78 -0.83 12.07
N ASP A 207 -6.12 -1.99 11.50
CA ASP A 207 -7.44 -2.29 10.93
C ASP A 207 -8.00 -1.16 10.06
N THR A 208 -7.10 -0.53 9.29
CA THR A 208 -7.42 0.59 8.40
C THR A 208 -6.74 0.36 7.05
N ALA A 209 -7.42 0.70 5.96
CA ALA A 209 -6.87 0.60 4.62
C ALA A 209 -7.02 1.90 3.82
N LEU A 210 -5.95 2.24 3.08
CA LEU A 210 -6.01 3.18 1.97
C LEU A 210 -6.19 2.39 0.67
N VAL A 211 -7.36 2.52 0.06
CA VAL A 211 -7.63 2.00 -1.28
C VAL A 211 -7.29 3.07 -2.31
N VAL A 212 -6.50 2.70 -3.32
CA VAL A 212 -6.13 3.57 -4.44
C VAL A 212 -6.67 2.98 -5.73
N GLU A 213 -7.54 3.74 -6.42
CA GLU A 213 -8.01 3.43 -7.77
C GLU A 213 -7.18 4.22 -8.79
N ARG A 214 -6.44 3.51 -9.66
CA ARG A 214 -5.50 4.13 -10.59
C ARG A 214 -6.18 5.06 -11.60
N GLY A 215 -5.87 6.35 -11.48
CA GLY A 215 -6.33 7.45 -12.32
C GLY A 215 -7.70 7.99 -11.91
N ARG A 216 -8.22 7.62 -10.74
CA ARG A 216 -9.54 8.07 -10.31
C ARG A 216 -9.55 8.65 -8.92
N GLY A 217 -9.12 7.93 -7.89
CA GLY A 217 -9.31 8.40 -6.52
C GLY A 217 -8.83 7.46 -5.44
N ILE A 218 -9.18 7.82 -4.21
CA ILE A 218 -8.86 7.09 -3.00
C ILE A 218 -10.10 6.90 -2.11
N GLU A 219 -10.05 5.84 -1.33
CA GLU A 219 -11.05 5.50 -0.30
C GLU A 219 -10.32 5.02 0.96
N VAL A 220 -10.82 5.42 2.14
CA VAL A 220 -10.33 4.93 3.44
C VAL A 220 -11.37 4.03 4.08
N LEU A 221 -10.95 2.86 4.53
CA LEU A 221 -11.82 1.81 5.11
C LEU A 221 -11.30 1.36 6.47
N GLY A 222 -12.15 0.70 7.25
CA GLY A 222 -11.80 0.11 8.54
C GLY A 222 -12.14 1.01 9.73
N GLU A 223 -11.36 0.91 10.80
CA GLU A 223 -11.73 1.53 12.09
C GLU A 223 -10.98 2.84 12.41
N GLY A 224 -9.80 3.04 11.80
CA GLY A 224 -8.92 4.16 12.11
C GLY A 224 -8.87 5.24 11.03
N SER A 225 -7.66 5.77 10.79
CA SER A 225 -7.43 6.87 9.86
C SER A 225 -6.18 6.68 9.00
N VAL A 226 -6.15 7.41 7.89
CA VAL A 226 -4.97 7.61 7.06
C VAL A 226 -4.48 9.05 7.27
N THR A 227 -3.26 9.19 7.78
CA THR A 227 -2.59 10.48 7.97
C THR A 227 -1.61 10.72 6.84
N ILE A 228 -1.82 11.78 6.07
CA ILE A 228 -0.91 12.23 5.02
C ILE A 228 -0.06 13.37 5.59
N VAL A 229 1.25 13.24 5.48
CA VAL A 229 2.23 14.25 5.90
C VAL A 229 2.97 14.75 4.67
N ASP A 230 2.95 16.05 4.43
CA ASP A 230 3.58 16.69 3.28
C ASP A 230 4.49 17.84 3.73
N GLY A 231 5.80 17.60 3.58
CA GLY A 231 6.86 18.53 3.94
C GLY A 231 7.36 19.40 2.78
N ARG A 232 6.78 19.31 1.57
CA ARG A 232 7.33 19.99 0.38
C ARG A 232 7.37 21.51 0.46
N THR A 233 6.52 22.10 1.29
CA THR A 233 6.47 23.55 1.51
C THR A 233 6.90 23.95 2.91
N MET A 234 7.54 23.04 3.65
CA MET A 234 7.96 23.30 5.03
C MET A 234 9.30 24.06 5.05
N ASP A 235 9.48 24.89 6.08
CA ASP A 235 10.80 25.41 6.45
C ASP A 235 11.43 24.48 7.50
N THR A 236 12.69 24.08 7.29
CA THR A 236 13.40 23.19 8.21
C THR A 236 14.91 23.44 8.26
N ASN A 237 15.51 23.24 9.44
CA ASN A 237 16.96 23.27 9.65
C ASN A 237 17.65 21.89 9.46
N MET A 238 16.96 20.89 8.88
CA MET A 238 17.44 19.50 8.75
C MET A 238 18.85 19.38 8.14
N ALA A 239 19.21 20.27 7.20
CA ALA A 239 20.53 20.27 6.58
C ALA A 239 21.66 20.66 7.56
N ASP A 240 21.37 21.53 8.52
CA ASP A 240 22.36 22.21 9.36
C ASP A 240 22.58 21.57 10.73
N ILE A 241 21.61 20.78 11.22
CA ILE A 241 21.70 20.12 12.53
C ILE A 241 22.56 18.85 12.50
N ARG A 242 23.04 18.39 13.67
CA ARG A 242 23.83 17.17 13.79
C ARG A 242 22.94 15.92 13.75
N GLU A 243 23.56 14.77 13.48
CA GLU A 243 22.88 13.48 13.70
C GLU A 243 22.38 13.39 15.13
N ARG A 244 21.17 12.85 15.30
CA ARG A 244 20.45 12.74 16.57
C ARG A 244 19.87 14.02 17.16
N ASP A 245 20.04 15.17 16.52
CA ASP A 245 19.34 16.39 16.92
C ASP A 245 17.89 16.37 16.42
N THR A 246 17.01 17.08 17.13
CA THR A 246 15.61 17.30 16.73
C THR A 246 15.55 18.45 15.72
N PRO A 247 14.99 18.23 14.51
CA PRO A 247 14.81 19.29 13.52
C PRO A 247 13.68 20.24 13.89
N GLU A 248 13.85 21.49 13.53
CA GLU A 248 12.74 22.45 13.41
C GLU A 248 11.99 22.16 12.12
N LEU A 249 10.66 22.03 12.21
CA LEU A 249 9.75 21.78 11.09
C LEU A 249 8.58 22.77 11.16
N ILE A 250 8.58 23.77 10.29
CA ILE A 250 7.55 24.84 10.26
C ILE A 250 6.71 24.67 8.99
N ASP A 251 5.39 24.86 9.12
CA ASP A 251 4.41 24.75 8.02
C ASP A 251 4.35 23.37 7.33
N VAL A 252 4.49 22.31 8.12
CA VAL A 252 4.20 20.94 7.68
C VAL A 252 2.70 20.78 7.44
N ARG A 253 2.32 20.29 6.26
CA ARG A 253 0.91 20.04 5.93
C ARG A 253 0.51 18.63 6.37
N LEU A 254 -0.61 18.54 7.08
CA LEU A 254 -1.18 17.28 7.54
C LEU A 254 -2.63 17.15 7.07
N HIS A 255 -2.97 16.00 6.49
CA HIS A 255 -4.35 15.62 6.20
C HIS A 255 -4.68 14.33 6.94
N LEU A 256 -5.66 14.36 7.84
CA LEU A 256 -6.17 13.17 8.51
C LEU A 256 -7.49 12.78 7.87
N LEU A 257 -7.52 11.59 7.28
CA LEU A 257 -8.65 11.03 6.56
C LEU A 257 -9.20 9.83 7.36
N PRO A 258 -10.29 9.99 8.12
CA PRO A 258 -10.89 8.87 8.84
C PRO A 258 -11.51 7.87 7.86
N ALA A 259 -11.74 6.64 8.31
CA ALA A 259 -12.54 5.66 7.60
C ALA A 259 -13.88 6.24 7.08
N GLY A 260 -14.29 5.80 5.89
CA GLY A 260 -15.40 6.37 5.12
C GLY A 260 -15.02 7.60 4.28
N SER A 261 -13.80 8.12 4.41
CA SER A 261 -13.31 9.19 3.54
C SER A 261 -13.15 8.71 2.10
N ARG A 262 -13.73 9.45 1.15
CA ARG A 262 -13.58 9.20 -0.29
C ARG A 262 -13.27 10.50 -1.03
N TYR A 263 -12.30 10.44 -1.93
CA TYR A 263 -11.90 11.56 -2.75
C TYR A 263 -11.61 11.09 -4.17
N TYR A 264 -12.13 11.81 -5.15
CA TYR A 264 -11.97 11.50 -6.57
C TYR A 264 -11.42 12.72 -7.30
N LEU A 265 -10.55 12.46 -8.29
CA LEU A 265 -10.15 13.47 -9.26
C LEU A 265 -11.36 13.87 -10.11
N PRO A 266 -11.45 15.13 -10.56
CA PRO A 266 -12.49 15.56 -11.47
C PRO A 266 -12.48 14.68 -12.72
N SER A 267 -13.66 14.21 -13.16
CA SER A 267 -13.85 13.63 -14.48
C SER A 267 -14.81 14.51 -15.27
N ASP A 268 -14.73 14.45 -16.60
CA ASP A 268 -15.51 15.33 -17.50
C ASP A 268 -17.03 15.25 -17.28
N ASN A 269 -17.53 14.20 -16.59
CA ASN A 269 -18.95 13.93 -16.38
C ASN A 269 -19.40 13.80 -14.91
N GLU A 270 -18.53 13.95 -13.91
CA GLU A 270 -18.92 13.86 -12.50
C GLU A 270 -18.43 15.08 -11.69
N PRO A 271 -19.34 15.87 -11.08
CA PRO A 271 -18.92 16.96 -10.21
C PRO A 271 -18.16 16.41 -8.99
N LEU A 272 -17.20 17.18 -8.49
CA LEU A 272 -16.47 16.84 -7.26
C LEU A 272 -17.47 16.61 -6.11
N VAL A 273 -17.46 15.39 -5.57
CA VAL A 273 -18.34 14.98 -4.46
C VAL A 273 -18.02 15.75 -3.17
N LYS A 274 -16.78 16.23 -3.03
CA LYS A 274 -16.30 16.94 -1.83
C LYS A 274 -15.28 18.02 -2.21
N PRO A 275 -15.34 19.23 -1.62
CA PRO A 275 -14.29 20.23 -1.76
C PRO A 275 -12.94 19.66 -1.30
N MET A 276 -11.89 19.92 -2.07
CA MET A 276 -10.55 19.38 -1.85
C MET A 276 -9.54 20.51 -1.88
N SER A 277 -8.66 20.58 -0.87
CA SER A 277 -7.57 21.57 -0.88
C SER A 277 -6.61 21.27 -2.04
N PRO A 278 -5.88 22.29 -2.55
CA PRO A 278 -4.86 22.07 -3.57
C PRO A 278 -3.81 21.01 -3.19
N SER A 279 -3.40 20.98 -1.90
CA SER A 279 -2.44 19.99 -1.40
C SER A 279 -2.98 18.56 -1.41
N LEU A 280 -4.25 18.37 -1.05
CA LEU A 280 -4.88 17.06 -1.08
C LEU A 280 -5.13 16.60 -2.52
N ARG A 281 -5.44 17.53 -3.44
CA ARG A 281 -5.54 17.23 -4.88
C ARG A 281 -4.21 16.75 -5.44
N ASP A 282 -3.12 17.46 -5.15
CA ASP A 282 -1.80 17.07 -5.60
C ASP A 282 -1.37 15.68 -5.05
N PHE A 283 -1.70 15.39 -3.78
CA PHE A 283 -1.53 14.04 -3.22
C PHE A 283 -2.31 12.99 -4.04
N LEU A 284 -3.60 13.24 -4.33
CA LEU A 284 -4.43 12.34 -5.13
C LEU A 284 -3.85 12.12 -6.53
N GLU A 285 -3.45 13.19 -7.21
CA GLU A 285 -2.82 13.11 -8.54
C GLU A 285 -1.54 12.28 -8.52
N ASN A 286 -0.74 12.41 -7.46
CA ASN A 286 0.47 11.61 -7.27
C ASN A 286 0.17 10.11 -7.07
N VAL A 287 -0.66 9.76 -6.08
CA VAL A 287 -0.88 8.35 -5.72
C VAL A 287 -1.74 7.60 -6.73
N THR A 288 -2.65 8.28 -7.43
CA THR A 288 -3.49 7.64 -8.43
C THR A 288 -2.84 7.59 -9.81
N LYS A 289 -1.66 8.20 -10.01
CA LYS A 289 -1.04 8.33 -11.33
C LYS A 289 -0.90 7.00 -12.07
N ARG A 290 -1.31 6.97 -13.35
CA ARG A 290 -1.07 5.83 -14.25
C ARG A 290 0.35 5.88 -14.81
N ASN A 291 1.30 5.35 -14.05
CA ASN A 291 2.66 5.19 -14.55
C ASN A 291 2.74 4.00 -15.52
N PRO A 292 3.53 4.11 -16.62
CA PRO A 292 3.75 3.01 -17.55
C PRO A 292 4.50 1.84 -16.87
N ILE A 293 4.55 0.69 -17.53
CA ILE A 293 5.52 -0.36 -17.20
C ILE A 293 6.90 0.17 -17.62
N SER A 294 7.84 0.20 -16.68
CA SER A 294 9.23 0.57 -16.94
C SER A 294 10.02 -0.62 -17.46
#